data_AF-A6ITV8-F1
#
_entry.id   AF-A6ITV8-F1
#
_cell.length_a   1.000
_cell.length_b   1.000
_cell.length_c   1.000
_cell.angle_alpha   90.00
_cell.angle_beta   90.00
_cell.angle_gamma   90.00
#
_symmetry.space_group_name_H-M   'P 1'
#
loop_
_entity.id
_entity.type
_entity.pdbx_description
1 polymer ?
#
loop_
_entity_poly.entity_id
_entity_poly.type
_entity_poly.pdbx_seq_one_letter_code
_entity_poly.pdbx_strand_id
1 'polypeptide(L)'
;MLQLLKSSWVRSAGSGVVTWRASAGLFCPGTRQASDTSDTLHHPSPSSESQVQPVRVCSMMHLPLQSSPEGLDAAFVGVPLDTGTSNRPGARFGPRRIREESLMLGTVNPSTGALPFQSLRVADLGNVNVNLYNLQDSCRLIREAYQNILATGCIPLTLGGDHTITYPILQAVAKEHGPVGLVHVGAHSNTSDKPLEDKVYHRTPFRRSVDEGLLWRSSGAVKA
;
A
#
# COMPACT_ATOMS: atom_id res chain seq x y z
N MET A 1 4.69 12.92 23.86
CA MET A 1 6.06 12.54 24.24
C MET A 1 5.98 11.16 24.89
N LEU A 2 6.08 10.08 24.11
CA LEU A 2 5.96 8.70 24.60
C LEU A 2 7.27 7.95 24.32
N GLN A 3 7.78 7.29 25.35
CA GLN A 3 9.06 6.61 25.40
C GLN A 3 9.04 5.31 24.60
N LEU A 4 10.11 5.09 23.83
CA LEU A 4 10.47 3.82 23.18
C LEU A 4 10.78 2.74 24.24
N LEU A 5 9.98 1.68 24.29
CA LEU A 5 10.38 0.43 24.94
C LEU A 5 11.15 -0.44 23.95
N LYS A 6 12.48 -0.54 24.15
CA LYS A 6 13.33 -1.53 23.48
C LYS A 6 13.01 -2.91 24.06
N SER A 7 12.55 -3.84 23.25
CA SER A 7 12.54 -5.27 23.61
C SER A 7 13.88 -5.91 23.19
N SER A 8 14.63 -6.39 24.17
CA SER A 8 15.81 -7.24 23.96
C SER A 8 15.38 -8.70 23.81
N TRP A 9 15.86 -9.37 22.77
CA TRP A 9 15.62 -10.79 22.53
C TRP A 9 16.78 -11.63 23.08
N VAL A 10 16.48 -12.63 23.91
CA VAL A 10 17.47 -13.62 24.37
C VAL A 10 17.21 -14.94 23.66
N ARG A 11 18.22 -15.48 22.97
CA ARG A 11 18.23 -16.86 22.49
C ARG A 11 18.65 -17.78 23.63
N SER A 12 17.82 -18.77 23.96
CA SER A 12 18.28 -19.92 24.75
C SER A 12 18.77 -21.00 23.79
N ALA A 13 19.98 -21.51 24.02
CA ALA A 13 20.58 -22.60 23.28
C ALA A 13 20.21 -23.94 23.93
N GLY A 14 19.58 -24.84 23.19
CA GLY A 14 19.35 -26.23 23.63
C GLY A 14 18.15 -26.89 22.94
N SER A 15 18.43 -27.99 22.23
CA SER A 15 17.49 -28.96 21.64
C SER A 15 16.37 -28.44 20.72
N GLY A 16 16.70 -28.29 19.42
CA GLY A 16 16.03 -28.97 18.30
C GLY A 16 14.52 -28.90 18.03
N VAL A 17 13.69 -28.29 18.87
CA VAL A 17 12.24 -28.13 18.63
C VAL A 17 11.79 -26.77 19.12
N VAL A 18 11.40 -25.89 18.20
CA VAL A 18 10.75 -24.60 18.53
C VAL A 18 9.25 -24.86 18.69
N THR A 19 8.78 -25.03 19.92
CA THR A 19 7.35 -25.03 20.23
C THR A 19 6.92 -23.63 20.67
N TRP A 20 6.00 -23.00 19.93
CA TRP A 20 5.33 -21.77 20.33
C TRP A 20 4.19 -22.12 21.28
N ARG A 21 4.24 -21.64 22.53
CA ARG A 21 3.07 -21.65 23.44
C ARG A 21 2.64 -20.22 23.72
N ALA A 22 1.38 -19.92 23.44
CA ALA A 22 0.72 -18.76 24.01
C ALA A 22 0.56 -19.00 25.52
N SER A 23 1.09 -18.10 26.35
CA SER A 23 0.78 -18.09 27.77
C SER A 23 -0.68 -17.67 27.93
N ALA A 24 -1.52 -18.66 28.25
CA ALA A 24 -2.88 -18.43 28.71
C ALA A 24 -2.84 -17.60 30.00
N GLY A 25 -3.62 -16.53 30.02
CA GLY A 25 -3.85 -15.68 31.17
C GLY A 25 -5.16 -14.92 31.00
N LEU A 26 -6.28 -15.63 31.18
CA LEU A 26 -7.54 -14.98 31.52
C LEU A 26 -7.37 -14.32 32.89
N PHE A 27 -7.48 -13.00 32.95
CA PHE A 27 -7.71 -12.28 34.19
C PHE A 27 -8.60 -11.07 33.91
N CYS A 28 -9.88 -11.20 34.24
CA CYS A 28 -10.79 -10.07 34.41
C CYS A 28 -10.77 -9.66 35.89
N PRO A 29 -10.44 -8.39 36.19
CA PRO A 29 -11.16 -7.72 37.26
C PRO A 29 -11.47 -6.25 36.95
N GLY A 30 -12.70 -5.84 37.28
CA GLY A 30 -13.01 -4.47 37.68
C GLY A 30 -13.66 -3.61 36.61
N THR A 31 -14.98 -3.58 36.64
CA THR A 31 -15.80 -2.42 36.25
C THR A 31 -15.23 -1.14 36.87
N ARG A 32 -14.53 -0.33 36.08
CA ARG A 32 -14.36 1.10 36.35
C ARG A 32 -15.37 1.83 35.49
N GLN A 33 -16.34 2.47 36.13
CA GLN A 33 -17.06 3.60 35.55
C GLN A 33 -15.99 4.64 35.17
N ALA A 34 -15.71 4.75 33.87
CA ALA A 34 -14.95 5.86 33.34
C ALA A 34 -15.93 7.00 33.11
N SER A 35 -15.73 8.05 33.90
CA SER A 35 -16.31 9.37 33.73
C SER A 35 -16.17 9.84 32.29
N ASP A 36 -17.28 10.39 31.80
CA ASP A 36 -17.43 11.15 30.58
C ASP A 36 -16.29 12.18 30.40
N THR A 37 -15.94 12.47 29.15
CA THR A 37 -14.90 13.40 28.65
C THR A 37 -13.48 12.83 28.37
N SER A 38 -13.27 12.33 27.16
CA SER A 38 -12.09 12.64 26.31
C SER A 38 -12.18 11.96 24.94
N ASP A 39 -12.79 12.67 23.99
CA ASP A 39 -12.35 12.84 22.59
C ASP A 39 -11.50 11.72 21.95
N THR A 40 -12.07 10.52 21.81
CA THR A 40 -11.56 9.53 20.85
C THR A 40 -12.10 9.91 19.47
N LEU A 41 -11.23 10.42 18.59
CA LEU A 41 -11.51 10.62 17.16
C LEU A 41 -11.68 9.26 16.45
N HIS A 42 -12.73 8.53 16.78
CA HIS A 42 -13.24 7.45 15.95
C HIS A 42 -13.94 8.10 14.76
N HIS A 43 -13.32 8.05 13.58
CA HIS A 43 -14.12 8.14 12.36
C HIS A 43 -15.14 7.00 12.44
N PRO A 44 -16.44 7.27 12.19
CA PRO A 44 -17.38 6.18 12.08
C PRO A 44 -16.84 5.24 11.01
N SER A 45 -16.62 3.97 11.36
CA SER A 45 -16.57 2.91 10.36
C SER A 45 -17.73 3.14 9.39
N PRO A 46 -17.65 2.78 8.09
CA PRO A 46 -18.80 2.81 7.21
C PRO A 46 -19.89 1.99 7.91
N SER A 47 -20.78 2.70 8.62
CA SER A 47 -21.42 2.11 9.77
C SER A 47 -22.52 1.21 9.25
N SER A 48 -22.84 0.21 10.04
CA SER A 48 -24.00 -0.69 9.96
C SER A 48 -25.36 0.01 9.79
N GLU A 49 -25.41 1.34 9.64
CA GLU A 49 -26.59 2.17 9.47
C GLU A 49 -26.59 3.01 8.17
N SER A 50 -25.51 2.98 7.38
CA SER A 50 -25.54 3.53 6.02
C SER A 50 -26.40 2.62 5.16
N GLN A 51 -27.68 2.96 4.99
CA GLN A 51 -28.54 2.35 3.98
C GLN A 51 -27.74 2.16 2.69
N VAL A 52 -27.73 0.92 2.16
CA VAL A 52 -27.03 0.59 0.92
C VAL A 52 -27.69 1.40 -0.19
N GLN A 53 -27.11 2.56 -0.46
CA GLN A 53 -27.51 3.42 -1.57
C GLN A 53 -26.96 2.78 -2.84
N PRO A 54 -27.81 2.43 -3.82
CA PRO A 54 -27.36 1.75 -5.04
C PRO A 54 -26.39 2.61 -5.88
N VAL A 55 -26.38 3.93 -5.67
CA VAL A 55 -25.47 4.87 -6.35
C VAL A 55 -24.92 5.87 -5.35
N ARG A 56 -23.59 5.98 -5.27
CA ARG A 56 -22.86 7.02 -4.51
C ARG A 56 -21.65 7.48 -5.31
N VAL A 57 -20.88 8.41 -4.74
CA VAL A 57 -19.53 8.74 -5.24
C VAL A 57 -18.73 7.45 -5.38
N CYS A 58 -18.16 7.24 -6.56
CA CYS A 58 -17.43 6.02 -6.92
C CYS A 58 -15.99 6.06 -6.40
N SER A 59 -15.83 5.99 -5.07
CA SER A 59 -14.56 5.77 -4.38
C SER A 59 -14.35 4.29 -4.07
N MET A 60 -13.11 3.90 -3.77
CA MET A 60 -12.77 2.53 -3.40
C MET A 60 -13.55 2.09 -2.15
N MET A 61 -14.33 1.01 -2.27
CA MET A 61 -15.14 0.42 -1.19
C MET A 61 -16.08 1.43 -0.50
N HIS A 62 -16.56 2.45 -1.21
CA HIS A 62 -17.34 3.56 -0.65
C HIS A 62 -16.65 4.33 0.49
N LEU A 63 -15.32 4.27 0.57
CA LEU A 63 -14.57 5.03 1.57
C LEU A 63 -14.66 6.55 1.28
N PRO A 64 -14.50 7.41 2.30
CA PRO A 64 -14.44 8.85 2.09
C PRO A 64 -13.35 9.23 1.08
N LEU A 65 -13.66 10.17 0.19
CA LEU A 65 -12.63 10.85 -0.59
C LEU A 65 -11.92 11.88 0.29
N GLN A 66 -10.60 11.86 0.26
CA GLN A 66 -9.77 12.86 0.91
C GLN A 66 -8.72 13.40 -0.06
N SER A 67 -8.39 14.67 0.06
CA SER A 67 -7.35 15.30 -0.77
C SER A 67 -5.95 15.14 -0.19
N SER A 68 -5.84 14.60 1.02
CA SER A 68 -4.65 14.66 1.86
C SER A 68 -4.43 13.36 2.63
N PRO A 69 -3.19 12.83 2.73
CA PRO A 69 -2.88 11.60 3.45
C PRO A 69 -2.68 11.77 4.96
N GLU A 70 -2.76 13.00 5.50
CA GLU A 70 -2.51 13.29 6.91
C GLU A 70 -3.54 12.63 7.84
N GLY A 71 -3.05 11.93 8.86
CA GLY A 71 -3.89 11.23 9.83
C GLY A 71 -4.48 9.91 9.34
N LEU A 72 -4.18 9.48 8.11
CA LEU A 72 -4.53 8.15 7.60
C LEU A 72 -3.45 7.14 7.95
N ASP A 73 -3.88 5.92 8.28
CA ASP A 73 -2.97 4.80 8.48
C ASP A 73 -2.66 4.11 7.14
N ALA A 74 -3.64 4.07 6.23
CA ALA A 74 -3.48 3.61 4.86
C ALA A 74 -4.41 4.37 3.92
N ALA A 75 -4.09 4.40 2.63
CA ALA A 75 -4.95 5.06 1.64
C ALA A 75 -4.90 4.43 0.27
N PHE A 76 -6.05 4.36 -0.40
CA PHE A 76 -6.13 3.94 -1.79
C PHE A 76 -5.73 5.05 -2.74
N VAL A 77 -4.91 4.74 -3.75
CA VAL A 77 -4.40 5.72 -4.71
C VAL A 77 -4.40 5.12 -6.11
N GLY A 78 -5.07 5.75 -7.06
CA GLY A 78 -5.03 5.33 -8.46
C GLY A 78 -3.88 5.95 -9.23
N VAL A 79 -3.27 5.18 -10.13
CA VAL A 79 -2.24 5.67 -11.07
C VAL A 79 -2.63 5.29 -12.51
N PRO A 80 -3.45 6.10 -13.19
CA PRO A 80 -4.05 5.75 -14.49
C PRO A 80 -3.07 5.94 -15.67
N LEU A 81 -2.02 5.11 -15.74
CA LEU A 81 -0.97 5.17 -16.77
C LEU A 81 -0.92 3.87 -17.59
N ASP A 82 -0.82 3.95 -18.91
CA ASP A 82 -0.53 2.76 -19.74
C ASP A 82 0.38 3.05 -20.96
N THR A 83 1.07 4.19 -20.93
CA THR A 83 1.93 4.64 -22.03
C THR A 83 3.25 3.88 -22.09
N GLY A 84 3.57 3.08 -21.06
CA GLY A 84 4.71 2.17 -21.06
C GLY A 84 4.36 0.76 -21.55
N THR A 85 3.14 0.53 -22.05
CA THR A 85 2.66 -0.78 -22.50
C THR A 85 3.13 -1.11 -23.91
N SER A 86 3.59 -2.34 -24.15
CA SER A 86 4.16 -2.74 -25.44
C SER A 86 3.16 -3.20 -26.50
N ASN A 87 1.91 -3.52 -26.13
CA ASN A 87 0.93 -4.10 -27.06
C ASN A 87 -0.46 -3.47 -26.88
N ARG A 88 -1.32 -4.05 -26.04
CA ARG A 88 -2.71 -3.61 -25.89
C ARG A 88 -2.82 -2.56 -24.78
N PRO A 89 -3.14 -1.28 -25.08
CA PRO A 89 -3.42 -0.29 -24.06
C PRO A 89 -4.79 -0.54 -23.40
N GLY A 90 -5.08 0.18 -22.33
CA GLY A 90 -6.36 0.13 -21.61
C GLY A 90 -6.21 0.14 -20.09
N ALA A 91 -5.01 -0.16 -19.57
CA ALA A 91 -4.78 -0.21 -18.13
C ALA A 91 -4.98 1.16 -17.44
N ARG A 92 -4.91 2.28 -18.19
CA ARG A 92 -5.22 3.62 -17.65
C ARG A 92 -6.65 3.75 -17.09
N PHE A 93 -7.59 2.91 -17.56
CA PHE A 93 -8.96 2.88 -17.06
C PHE A 93 -9.17 1.95 -15.85
N GLY A 94 -8.14 1.17 -15.48
CA GLY A 94 -8.17 0.21 -14.39
C GLY A 94 -8.60 0.81 -13.05
N PRO A 95 -8.02 1.93 -12.58
CA PRO A 95 -8.37 2.50 -11.27
C PRO A 95 -9.83 2.92 -11.16
N ARG A 96 -10.48 3.27 -12.28
CA ARG A 96 -11.92 3.58 -12.30
C ARG A 96 -12.75 2.30 -12.20
N ARG A 97 -12.45 1.30 -13.05
CA ARG A 97 -13.19 0.03 -13.06
C ARG A 97 -13.09 -0.73 -11.73
N ILE A 98 -11.92 -0.72 -11.09
CA ILE A 98 -11.77 -1.36 -9.78
C ILE A 98 -12.69 -0.72 -8.73
N ARG A 99 -12.80 0.62 -8.72
CA ARG A 99 -13.69 1.31 -7.79
C ARG A 99 -15.16 0.99 -8.08
N GLU A 100 -15.56 0.99 -9.33
CA GLU A 100 -16.93 0.65 -9.76
C GLU A 100 -17.34 -0.76 -9.32
N GLU A 101 -16.44 -1.74 -9.39
CA GLU A 101 -16.72 -3.12 -8.98
C GLU A 101 -16.52 -3.35 -7.46
N SER A 102 -15.81 -2.46 -6.77
CA SER A 102 -15.53 -2.60 -5.32
C SER A 102 -16.77 -2.45 -4.43
N LEU A 103 -17.90 -1.99 -4.97
CA LEU A 103 -19.15 -1.79 -4.22
C LEU A 103 -19.74 -3.10 -3.70
N MET A 104 -19.38 -4.23 -4.32
CA MET A 104 -19.83 -5.57 -3.91
C MET A 104 -19.00 -6.15 -2.75
N LEU A 105 -17.92 -5.47 -2.32
CA LEU A 105 -17.07 -5.95 -1.24
C LEU A 105 -17.71 -5.68 0.13
N GLY A 106 -17.71 -6.70 0.99
CA GLY A 106 -18.09 -6.56 2.39
C GLY A 106 -17.00 -5.89 3.24
N THR A 107 -17.37 -5.39 4.41
CA THR A 107 -16.46 -4.76 5.39
C THR A 107 -15.72 -5.77 6.27
N VAL A 108 -16.14 -7.03 6.25
CA VAL A 108 -15.55 -8.13 7.02
C VAL A 108 -14.92 -9.15 6.08
N ASN A 109 -13.76 -9.67 6.48
CA ASN A 109 -13.23 -10.87 5.86
C ASN A 109 -13.92 -12.11 6.47
N PRO A 110 -14.71 -12.89 5.71
CA PRO A 110 -15.49 -13.99 6.27
C PRO A 110 -14.64 -15.18 6.73
N SER A 111 -13.42 -15.33 6.20
CA SER A 111 -12.54 -16.45 6.55
C SER A 111 -11.75 -16.21 7.83
N THR A 112 -11.36 -14.96 8.08
CA THR A 112 -10.47 -14.60 9.20
C THR A 112 -11.17 -13.80 10.30
N GLY A 113 -12.36 -13.26 10.01
CA GLY A 113 -13.09 -12.36 10.90
C GLY A 113 -12.52 -10.95 10.99
N ALA A 114 -11.49 -10.61 10.20
CA ALA A 114 -10.84 -9.31 10.26
C ALA A 114 -11.78 -8.19 9.79
N LEU A 115 -11.80 -7.09 10.54
CA LEU A 115 -12.59 -5.88 10.32
C LEU A 115 -11.65 -4.66 10.19
N PRO A 116 -10.98 -4.48 9.03
CA PRO A 116 -9.89 -3.51 8.89
C PRO A 116 -10.31 -2.07 9.22
N PHE A 117 -11.52 -1.67 8.81
CA PHE A 117 -12.04 -0.31 9.00
C PHE A 117 -12.52 0.01 10.43
N GLN A 118 -12.42 -0.94 11.36
CA GLN A 118 -12.63 -0.67 12.79
C GLN A 118 -11.32 -0.32 13.50
N SER A 119 -10.18 -0.70 12.93
CA SER A 119 -8.86 -0.50 13.53
C SER A 119 -7.97 0.49 12.78
N LEU A 120 -8.29 0.76 11.50
CA LEU A 120 -7.48 1.61 10.62
C LEU A 120 -8.32 2.77 10.06
N ARG A 121 -7.71 3.95 10.00
CA ARG A 121 -8.22 5.11 9.25
C ARG A 121 -7.78 4.97 7.81
N VAL A 122 -8.75 4.73 6.94
CA VAL A 122 -8.52 4.50 5.51
C VAL A 122 -9.45 5.39 4.68
N ALA A 123 -8.88 6.02 3.66
CA ALA A 123 -9.62 6.82 2.69
C ALA A 123 -9.13 6.54 1.26
N ASP A 124 -9.84 7.09 0.28
CA ASP A 124 -9.42 7.09 -1.12
C ASP A 124 -8.91 8.49 -1.49
N LEU A 125 -7.65 8.58 -1.94
CA LEU A 125 -7.00 9.84 -2.32
C LEU A 125 -7.25 10.21 -3.79
N GLY A 126 -8.09 9.46 -4.50
CA GLY A 126 -8.33 9.65 -5.92
C GLY A 126 -7.16 9.17 -6.76
N ASN A 127 -6.76 9.95 -7.77
CA ASN A 127 -5.74 9.54 -8.72
C ASN A 127 -4.55 10.51 -8.73
N VAL A 128 -3.35 9.98 -8.93
CA VAL A 128 -2.20 10.79 -9.33
C VAL A 128 -2.48 11.38 -10.71
N ASN A 129 -2.29 12.69 -10.85
CA ASN A 129 -2.38 13.36 -12.14
C ASN A 129 -1.13 13.06 -12.96
N VAL A 130 -1.26 12.17 -13.95
CA VAL A 130 -0.15 11.72 -14.81
C VAL A 130 -0.12 12.48 -16.13
N ASN A 131 1.06 12.57 -16.74
CA ASN A 131 1.24 13.17 -18.07
C ASN A 131 1.23 12.08 -19.16
N LEU A 132 0.08 11.93 -19.84
CA LEU A 132 -0.10 10.91 -20.87
C LEU A 132 0.75 11.11 -22.14
N TYR A 133 1.39 12.28 -22.29
CA TYR A 133 2.23 12.59 -23.44
C TYR A 133 3.73 12.48 -23.14
N ASN A 134 4.10 12.32 -21.87
CA ASN A 134 5.49 12.21 -21.45
C ASN A 134 5.63 11.21 -20.30
N LEU A 135 6.19 10.04 -20.60
CA LEU A 135 6.34 8.94 -19.65
C LEU A 135 7.32 9.29 -18.53
N GLN A 136 8.42 9.98 -18.84
CA GLN A 136 9.43 10.39 -17.86
C GLN A 136 8.85 11.41 -16.88
N ASP A 137 8.06 12.36 -17.36
CA ASP A 137 7.33 13.32 -16.53
C ASP A 137 6.27 12.63 -15.67
N SER A 138 5.53 11.68 -16.23
CA SER A 138 4.62 10.81 -15.44
C SER A 138 5.35 10.10 -14.31
N CYS A 139 6.52 9.50 -14.59
CA CYS A 139 7.31 8.85 -13.54
C CYS A 139 7.75 9.84 -12.45
N ARG A 140 8.11 11.07 -12.82
CA ARG A 140 8.42 12.13 -11.86
C ARG A 140 7.22 12.48 -10.98
N LEU A 141 6.06 12.72 -11.58
CA LEU A 141 4.81 13.06 -10.87
C LEU A 141 4.37 11.95 -9.92
N ILE A 142 4.46 10.69 -10.35
CA ILE A 142 4.16 9.52 -9.51
C ILE A 142 5.11 9.47 -8.33
N ARG A 143 6.42 9.61 -8.55
CA ARG A 143 7.41 9.57 -7.47
C ARG A 143 7.16 10.67 -6.44
N GLU A 144 6.89 11.90 -6.89
CA GLU A 144 6.60 13.05 -6.01
C GLU A 144 5.33 12.83 -5.19
N ALA A 145 4.25 12.34 -5.82
CA ALA A 145 3.00 12.03 -5.12
C ALA A 145 3.21 10.98 -4.01
N TYR A 146 3.95 9.91 -4.30
CA TYR A 146 4.22 8.86 -3.30
C TYR A 146 5.19 9.33 -2.20
N GLN A 147 6.14 10.20 -2.51
CA GLN A 147 6.99 10.81 -1.47
C GLN A 147 6.15 11.63 -0.48
N ASN A 148 5.16 12.38 -0.95
CA ASN A 148 4.27 13.15 -0.08
C ASN A 148 3.41 12.24 0.80
N ILE A 149 2.89 11.14 0.24
CA ILE A 149 2.08 10.17 1.01
C ILE A 149 2.92 9.46 2.07
N LEU A 150 4.10 8.96 1.70
CA LEU A 150 4.97 8.23 2.62
C LEU A 150 5.50 9.11 3.74
N ALA A 151 5.74 10.41 3.47
CA ALA A 151 6.20 11.37 4.47
C ALA A 151 5.22 11.57 5.64
N THR A 152 3.93 11.25 5.49
CA THR A 152 2.95 11.30 6.59
C THR A 152 2.88 10.01 7.42
N GLY A 153 3.62 8.97 7.00
CA GLY A 153 3.52 7.63 7.57
C GLY A 153 2.33 6.81 7.04
N CYS A 154 1.55 7.35 6.09
CA CYS A 154 0.43 6.65 5.47
C CYS A 154 0.93 5.56 4.50
N ILE A 155 0.33 4.37 4.58
CA ILE A 155 0.66 3.24 3.69
C ILE A 155 -0.18 3.33 2.38
N PRO A 156 0.44 3.48 1.20
CA PRO A 156 -0.31 3.55 -0.04
C PRO A 156 -0.74 2.16 -0.54
N LEU A 157 -2.02 2.04 -0.92
CA LEU A 157 -2.65 0.89 -1.58
C LEU A 157 -2.99 1.26 -3.03
N THR A 158 -2.10 0.90 -3.95
CA THR A 158 -2.14 1.41 -5.33
C THR A 158 -3.10 0.64 -6.22
N LEU A 159 -4.01 1.35 -6.89
CA LEU A 159 -4.79 0.87 -8.01
C LEU A 159 -4.04 1.20 -9.31
N GLY A 160 -3.58 0.17 -9.99
CA GLY A 160 -2.62 0.32 -11.07
C GLY A 160 -3.21 0.79 -12.39
N GLY A 161 -2.32 1.39 -13.17
CA GLY A 161 -2.23 1.24 -14.60
C GLY A 161 -1.21 0.14 -14.95
N ASP A 162 -0.45 0.28 -16.03
CA ASP A 162 0.57 -0.70 -16.40
C ASP A 162 1.73 -0.78 -15.37
N HIS A 163 2.56 -1.80 -15.51
CA HIS A 163 3.61 -2.11 -14.53
C HIS A 163 4.75 -1.08 -14.48
N THR A 164 4.78 -0.07 -15.37
CA THR A 164 5.79 0.99 -15.34
C THR A 164 5.68 1.82 -14.05
N ILE A 165 4.46 1.97 -13.51
CA ILE A 165 4.20 2.76 -12.29
C ILE A 165 4.98 2.25 -11.07
N THR A 166 5.33 0.96 -11.05
CA THR A 166 6.01 0.33 -9.91
C THR A 166 7.40 0.91 -9.69
N TYR A 167 8.10 1.31 -10.76
CA TYR A 167 9.45 1.85 -10.67
C TYR A 167 9.53 3.20 -9.92
N PRO A 168 8.79 4.27 -10.29
CA PRO A 168 8.79 5.51 -9.52
C PRO A 168 8.20 5.36 -8.12
N ILE A 169 7.28 4.41 -7.89
CA ILE A 169 6.78 4.08 -6.55
C ILE A 169 7.89 3.49 -5.69
N LEU A 170 8.65 2.51 -6.20
CA LEU A 170 9.78 1.92 -5.49
C LEU A 170 10.88 2.94 -5.21
N GLN A 171 11.10 3.92 -6.09
CA GLN A 171 12.02 5.03 -5.81
C GLN A 171 11.57 5.85 -4.59
N ALA A 172 10.27 6.13 -4.46
CA ALA A 172 9.73 6.84 -3.30
C ALA A 172 9.81 5.99 -2.02
N VAL A 173 9.43 4.72 -2.08
CA VAL A 173 9.49 3.77 -0.96
C VAL A 173 10.92 3.60 -0.46
N ALA A 174 11.87 3.37 -1.37
CA ALA A 174 13.27 3.16 -0.99
C ALA A 174 13.93 4.44 -0.44
N LYS A 175 13.47 5.62 -0.85
CA LYS A 175 13.93 6.89 -0.27
C LYS A 175 13.51 7.01 1.20
N GLU A 176 12.30 6.57 1.54
CA GLU A 176 11.77 6.65 2.92
C GLU A 176 12.31 5.53 3.81
N HIS A 177 12.35 4.29 3.31
CA HIS A 177 12.61 3.10 4.13
C HIS A 177 13.95 2.42 3.86
N GLY A 178 14.74 2.91 2.91
CA GLY A 178 15.89 2.19 2.36
C GLY A 178 15.48 1.03 1.45
N PRO A 179 16.44 0.22 0.96
CA PRO A 179 16.15 -0.88 0.04
C PRO A 179 15.18 -1.91 0.64
N VAL A 180 14.14 -2.29 -0.11
CA VAL A 180 13.04 -3.15 0.39
C VAL A 180 13.02 -4.54 -0.23
N GLY A 181 12.50 -5.52 0.51
CA GLY A 181 12.16 -6.82 -0.06
C GLY A 181 10.98 -6.70 -1.05
N LEU A 182 10.93 -7.59 -2.04
CA LEU A 182 9.86 -7.62 -3.05
C LEU A 182 9.23 -9.01 -3.11
N VAL A 183 7.91 -9.07 -2.97
CA VAL A 183 7.09 -10.23 -3.34
C VAL A 183 6.36 -9.88 -4.62
N HIS A 184 6.72 -10.54 -5.72
CA HIS A 184 6.15 -10.28 -7.05
C HIS A 184 5.44 -11.52 -7.57
N VAL A 185 4.14 -11.36 -7.83
CA VAL A 185 3.31 -12.39 -8.48
C VAL A 185 2.87 -11.86 -9.83
N GLY A 186 3.36 -12.47 -10.91
CA GLY A 186 2.99 -12.10 -12.27
C GLY A 186 3.51 -13.11 -13.28
N ALA A 187 2.87 -13.17 -14.44
CA ALA A 187 3.27 -14.07 -15.53
C ALA A 187 4.63 -13.68 -16.17
N HIS A 188 5.09 -12.44 -15.95
CA HIS A 188 6.32 -11.90 -16.49
C HIS A 188 7.25 -11.43 -15.38
N SER A 189 8.55 -11.65 -15.56
CA SER A 189 9.56 -11.23 -14.59
C SER A 189 9.76 -9.72 -14.52
N ASN A 190 9.45 -8.98 -15.60
CA ASN A 190 9.63 -7.52 -15.70
C ASN A 190 11.06 -7.05 -15.37
N THR A 191 12.06 -7.83 -15.79
CA THR A 191 13.50 -7.61 -15.60
C THR A 191 14.30 -7.42 -16.90
N SER A 192 13.63 -7.06 -18.00
CA SER A 192 14.32 -6.74 -19.25
C SER A 192 15.27 -5.55 -19.08
N ASP A 193 16.25 -5.39 -19.97
CA ASP A 193 17.13 -4.21 -19.98
C ASP A 193 16.56 -3.10 -20.87
N LYS A 194 16.85 -3.10 -22.18
CA LYS A 194 16.42 -2.03 -23.10
C LYS A 194 15.95 -2.58 -24.45
N PRO A 195 14.64 -2.76 -24.68
CA PRO A 195 14.12 -2.82 -26.04
C PRO A 195 14.16 -1.42 -26.64
N LEU A 196 14.73 -1.31 -27.85
CA LEU A 196 14.74 -0.07 -28.63
C LEU A 196 15.33 1.14 -27.86
N GLU A 197 16.38 0.93 -27.08
CA GLU A 197 17.12 1.96 -26.31
C GLU A 197 16.42 2.55 -25.06
N ASP A 198 15.10 2.40 -24.92
CA ASP A 198 14.37 2.91 -23.76
C ASP A 198 14.50 2.02 -22.52
N LYS A 199 14.88 2.64 -21.40
CA LYS A 199 15.10 1.96 -20.11
C LYS A 199 13.84 1.81 -19.25
N VAL A 200 12.83 2.65 -19.48
CA VAL A 200 11.67 2.79 -18.59
C VAL A 200 10.40 2.47 -19.36
N TYR A 201 9.84 1.28 -19.11
CA TYR A 201 8.54 0.83 -19.63
C TYR A 201 8.09 -0.42 -18.84
N HIS A 202 6.92 -0.99 -19.14
CA HIS A 202 6.25 -1.96 -18.25
C HIS A 202 7.00 -3.28 -17.99
N ARG A 203 8.05 -3.62 -18.77
CA ARG A 203 8.84 -4.86 -18.57
C ARG A 203 10.23 -4.63 -17.97
N THR A 204 10.58 -3.40 -17.57
CA THR A 204 11.86 -3.09 -16.90
C THR A 204 11.82 -2.68 -15.44
N PRO A 205 10.68 -2.47 -14.75
CA PRO A 205 10.68 -1.77 -13.47
C PRO A 205 11.61 -2.42 -12.45
N PHE A 206 11.68 -3.76 -12.42
CA PHE A 206 12.53 -4.46 -11.45
C PHE A 206 13.99 -4.51 -11.85
N ARG A 207 14.33 -4.53 -13.15
CA ARG A 207 15.73 -4.38 -13.56
C ARG A 207 16.28 -3.04 -13.10
N ARG A 208 15.54 -1.96 -13.34
CA ARG A 208 15.92 -0.61 -12.89
C ARG A 208 16.02 -0.51 -11.38
N SER A 209 15.08 -1.12 -10.68
CA SER A 209 15.07 -1.12 -9.22
C SER A 209 16.27 -1.88 -8.63
N VAL A 210 16.76 -2.94 -9.28
CA VAL A 210 17.99 -3.62 -8.88
C VAL A 210 19.23 -2.78 -9.20
N ASP A 211 19.30 -2.18 -10.39
CA ASP A 211 20.44 -1.36 -10.83
C ASP A 211 20.63 -0.13 -9.90
N GLU A 212 19.53 0.45 -9.41
CA GLU A 212 19.53 1.59 -8.48
C GLU A 212 19.60 1.22 -7.00
N GLY A 213 19.63 -0.09 -6.67
CA GLY A 213 19.68 -0.54 -5.29
C GLY A 213 18.41 -0.25 -4.49
N LEU A 214 17.25 -0.11 -5.15
CA LEU A 214 15.95 0.09 -4.49
C LEU A 214 15.44 -1.19 -3.81
N LEU A 215 15.91 -2.35 -4.28
CA LEU A 215 15.54 -3.65 -3.75
C LEU A 215 16.63 -4.19 -2.83
N TRP A 216 16.21 -4.77 -1.71
CA TRP A 216 17.09 -5.42 -0.75
C TRP A 216 17.85 -6.59 -1.40
N ARG A 217 19.15 -6.67 -1.10
CA ARG A 217 20.03 -7.75 -1.52
C ARG A 217 20.78 -8.23 -0.28
N SER A 218 20.85 -9.55 -0.07
CA SER A 218 21.74 -10.08 0.96
C SER A 218 23.18 -9.70 0.63
N SER A 219 23.93 -9.30 1.66
CA SER A 219 25.36 -8.98 1.56
C SER A 219 26.13 -10.19 1.07
N GLY A 220 26.38 -10.26 -0.24
CA GLY A 220 27.04 -11.39 -0.92
C GLY A 220 26.63 -11.58 -2.39
N ALA A 221 25.53 -10.98 -2.85
CA ALA A 221 25.15 -11.05 -4.27
C ALA A 221 26.03 -10.11 -5.12
N VAL A 222 27.02 -10.69 -5.81
CA VAL A 222 27.93 -10.03 -6.75
C VAL A 222 27.14 -9.17 -7.76
N LYS A 223 27.65 -7.96 -8.07
CA LYS A 223 27.13 -7.13 -9.18
C LYS A 223 27.31 -7.93 -10.47
N ALA A 224 26.19 -8.29 -11.11
CA ALA A 224 26.18 -8.88 -12.45
C ALA A 224 26.41 -7.81 -13.53
#